data_AF-A0A2T9YS59-F1
#
_entry.id   AF-A0A2T9YS59-F1
#
_cell.length_a   1.000
_cell.length_b   1.000
_cell.length_c   1.000
_cell.angle_alpha   90.00
_cell.angle_beta   90.00
_cell.angle_gamma   90.00
#
_symmetry.space_group_name_H-M   'P 1'
#
loop_
_entity.id
_entity.type
_entity.pdbx_description
1 polymer ?
#
loop_
_entity_poly.entity_id
_entity_poly.type
_entity_poly.pdbx_seq_one_letter_code
_entity_poly.pdbx_strand_id
1 'polypeptide(L)'
;MARQSLFASYEAEFQDLTLSIIPKLESSFLGHSGEQKRVDIKSTQIEIEEAEELVGQMELEIMNLVGSEKAQAMPRLKRYRTQLGSLKKDLKIAIGKVEMENNRLELLNSRNDTNIIGASNNSIDYDQRSRLLDGNSRLDQSEAIGANILNDLRLQREQIINTRESLMQADTHLDSSQRTLKAMARRLAANKLISYAAIIVVISFVILFLYIKLAPSGSGK
;
A
#
# COMPACT_ATOMS: atom_id res chain seq x y z
N MET A 1 -21.83 -9.93 5.93
CA MET A 1 -21.35 -10.35 4.59
C MET A 1 -21.29 -9.20 3.57
N ALA A 2 -22.23 -8.25 3.52
CA ALA A 2 -22.20 -7.13 2.55
C ALA A 2 -21.12 -6.03 2.76
N ARG A 3 -20.36 -6.03 3.87
CA ARG A 3 -19.34 -5.00 4.15
C ARG A 3 -17.92 -5.43 3.75
N GLN A 4 -17.60 -6.72 3.83
CA GLN A 4 -16.36 -7.26 3.27
C GLN A 4 -16.27 -7.02 1.76
N SER A 5 -17.41 -7.01 1.05
CA SER A 5 -17.45 -6.73 -0.38
C SER A 5 -17.14 -5.28 -0.73
N LEU A 6 -17.42 -4.30 0.15
CA LEU A 6 -17.18 -2.88 -0.17
C LEU A 6 -15.69 -2.56 -0.10
N PHE A 7 -15.02 -2.98 0.97
CA PHE A 7 -13.56 -2.87 1.09
C PHE A 7 -12.85 -3.62 -0.06
N ALA A 8 -13.32 -4.81 -0.41
CA ALA A 8 -12.76 -5.59 -1.52
C ALA A 8 -13.01 -4.92 -2.89
N SER A 9 -14.15 -4.22 -3.09
CA SER A 9 -14.42 -3.43 -4.30
C SER A 9 -13.42 -2.28 -4.43
N TYR A 10 -13.28 -1.47 -3.37
CA TYR A 10 -12.32 -0.36 -3.35
C TYR A 10 -10.88 -0.84 -3.50
N GLU A 11 -10.54 -2.00 -2.93
CA GLU A 11 -9.24 -2.64 -3.09
C GLU A 11 -8.99 -3.06 -4.54
N ALA A 12 -9.99 -3.60 -5.23
CA ALA A 12 -9.88 -3.98 -6.64
C ALA A 12 -9.76 -2.75 -7.55
N GLU A 13 -10.60 -1.74 -7.33
CA GLU A 13 -10.56 -0.46 -8.07
C GLU A 13 -9.20 0.22 -7.91
N PHE A 14 -8.67 0.29 -6.68
CA PHE A 14 -7.33 0.85 -6.42
C PHE A 14 -6.22 0.09 -7.14
N GLN A 15 -6.30 -1.25 -7.18
CA GLN A 15 -5.31 -2.07 -7.88
C GLN A 15 -5.38 -1.87 -9.39
N ASP A 16 -6.58 -1.83 -9.97
CA ASP A 16 -6.77 -1.61 -11.41
C ASP A 16 -6.29 -0.21 -11.83
N LEU A 17 -6.57 0.81 -11.02
CA LEU A 17 -6.08 2.18 -11.20
C LEU A 17 -4.55 2.27 -11.09
N THR A 18 -3.95 1.56 -10.12
CA THR A 18 -2.49 1.52 -10.00
C THR A 18 -1.85 0.85 -11.22
N LEU A 19 -2.49 -0.18 -11.78
CA LEU A 19 -2.05 -0.85 -13.01
C LEU A 19 -2.18 0.03 -14.26
N SER A 20 -3.06 1.05 -14.28
CA SER A 20 -3.10 2.05 -15.35
C SER A 20 -2.08 3.18 -15.15
N ILE A 21 -1.82 3.58 -13.91
CA ILE A 21 -0.86 4.65 -13.56
C ILE A 21 0.58 4.25 -13.91
N ILE A 22 1.01 3.05 -13.50
CA ILE A 22 2.40 2.59 -13.67
C ILE A 22 2.89 2.71 -15.13
N PRO A 23 2.20 2.17 -16.15
CA PRO A 23 2.67 2.27 -17.53
C PRO A 23 2.65 3.71 -18.07
N LYS A 24 1.76 4.59 -17.58
CA LYS A 24 1.75 6.02 -17.93
C LYS A 24 2.91 6.79 -17.31
N LEU A 25 3.32 6.41 -16.10
CA LEU A 25 4.56 6.91 -15.49
C LEU A 25 5.77 6.38 -16.26
N GLU A 26 5.83 5.08 -16.59
CA GLU A 26 6.91 4.50 -17.39
C GLU A 26 7.05 5.20 -18.76
N SER A 27 5.93 5.45 -19.45
CA SER A 27 5.93 6.20 -20.73
C SER A 27 6.39 7.64 -20.56
N SER A 28 6.06 8.29 -19.44
CA SER A 28 6.55 9.64 -19.12
C SER A 28 8.07 9.68 -18.93
N PHE A 29 8.68 8.58 -18.45
CA PHE A 29 10.12 8.46 -18.27
C PHE A 29 10.88 8.03 -19.54
N LEU A 30 10.29 7.15 -20.38
CA LEU A 30 10.91 6.52 -21.56
C LEU A 30 10.53 7.17 -22.92
N GLY A 31 9.38 7.83 -23.01
CA GLY A 31 8.72 8.24 -24.26
C GLY A 31 9.19 9.58 -24.82
N HIS A 32 9.24 9.69 -26.15
CA HIS A 32 9.64 10.89 -26.90
C HIS A 32 8.41 11.79 -27.19
N SER A 33 8.63 13.10 -27.31
CA SER A 33 7.66 14.22 -27.48
C SER A 33 7.14 14.83 -26.17
N GLY A 34 7.51 16.09 -25.90
CA GLY A 34 7.19 16.80 -24.66
C GLY A 34 5.69 17.09 -24.46
N GLU A 35 4.90 17.13 -25.52
CA GLU A 35 3.45 17.37 -25.43
C GLU A 35 2.70 16.14 -24.91
N GLN A 36 3.02 14.95 -25.44
CA GLN A 36 2.40 13.70 -24.97
C GLN A 36 2.73 13.43 -23.50
N LYS A 37 3.98 13.69 -23.08
CA LYS A 37 4.37 13.60 -21.66
C LYS A 37 3.51 14.48 -20.76
N ARG A 38 3.20 15.72 -21.18
CA ARG A 38 2.37 16.64 -20.38
C ARG A 38 0.94 16.13 -20.23
N VAL A 39 0.38 15.57 -21.29
CA VAL A 39 -0.96 14.97 -21.26
C VAL A 39 -0.99 13.74 -20.35
N ASP A 40 -0.01 12.85 -20.49
CA ASP A 40 0.10 11.63 -19.68
C ASP A 40 0.30 11.98 -18.19
N ILE A 41 1.12 12.97 -17.87
CA ILE A 41 1.34 13.46 -16.50
C ILE A 41 0.04 14.03 -15.90
N LYS A 42 -0.72 14.84 -16.67
CA LYS A 42 -2.00 15.38 -16.20
C LYS A 42 -3.03 14.27 -15.96
N SER A 43 -3.13 13.31 -16.88
CA SER A 43 -4.00 12.14 -16.70
C SER A 43 -3.59 11.34 -15.46
N THR A 44 -2.29 11.11 -15.28
CA THR A 44 -1.76 10.40 -14.12
C THR A 44 -2.03 11.13 -12.80
N GLN A 45 -1.99 12.46 -12.81
CA GLN A 45 -2.31 13.27 -11.65
C GLN A 45 -3.76 13.10 -11.20
N ILE A 46 -4.70 13.09 -12.15
CA ILE A 46 -6.12 12.84 -11.88
C ILE A 46 -6.32 11.42 -11.31
N GLU A 47 -5.67 10.42 -11.92
CA GLU A 47 -5.75 9.03 -11.43
C GLU A 47 -5.14 8.86 -10.03
N ILE A 48 -4.09 9.61 -9.69
CA ILE A 48 -3.52 9.60 -8.34
C ILE A 48 -4.46 10.26 -7.32
N GLU A 49 -5.17 11.32 -7.70
CA GLU A 49 -6.20 11.94 -6.84
C GLU A 49 -7.37 10.98 -6.60
N GLU A 50 -7.81 10.26 -7.61
CA GLU A 50 -8.83 9.20 -7.49
C GLU A 50 -8.33 8.05 -6.59
N ALA A 51 -7.07 7.64 -6.73
CA ALA A 51 -6.45 6.63 -5.86
C ALA A 51 -6.37 7.09 -4.39
N GLU A 52 -6.15 8.39 -4.15
CA GLU A 52 -6.22 9.01 -2.81
C GLU A 52 -7.63 8.94 -2.22
N GLU A 53 -8.65 9.21 -3.03
CA GLU A 53 -10.04 9.09 -2.59
C GLU A 53 -10.37 7.64 -2.21
N LEU A 54 -10.00 6.66 -3.05
CA LEU A 54 -10.22 5.24 -2.78
C LEU A 54 -9.53 4.77 -1.49
N VAL A 55 -8.29 5.22 -1.25
CA VAL A 55 -7.59 4.94 0.02
C VAL A 55 -8.31 5.58 1.20
N GLY A 56 -8.80 6.82 1.07
CA GLY A 56 -9.62 7.46 2.08
C GLY A 56 -10.92 6.71 2.38
N GLN A 57 -11.61 6.22 1.36
CA GLN A 57 -12.82 5.41 1.51
C GLN A 57 -12.51 4.06 2.19
N MET A 58 -11.41 3.39 1.83
CA MET A 58 -10.94 2.18 2.51
C MET A 58 -10.65 2.40 4.00
N GLU A 59 -10.12 3.58 4.38
CA GLU A 59 -9.86 3.93 5.78
C GLU A 59 -11.14 4.06 6.59
N LEU A 60 -12.13 4.77 6.07
CA LEU A 60 -13.44 4.94 6.71
C LEU A 60 -14.09 3.57 6.94
N GLU A 61 -13.99 2.68 5.95
CA GLU A 61 -14.56 1.36 6.04
C GLU A 61 -13.83 0.48 7.07
N ILE A 62 -12.50 0.55 7.14
CA ILE A 62 -11.72 -0.14 8.18
C ILE A 62 -12.03 0.38 9.59
N MET A 63 -12.34 1.68 9.75
CA MET A 63 -12.76 2.21 11.06
C MET A 63 -14.04 1.54 11.55
N ASN A 64 -14.95 1.22 10.63
CA ASN A 64 -16.23 0.56 10.88
C ASN A 64 -16.12 -0.98 11.05
N LEU A 65 -14.99 -1.60 10.73
CA LEU A 65 -14.73 -3.03 10.93
C LEU A 65 -14.31 -3.34 12.38
N VAL A 66 -14.60 -4.56 12.86
CA VAL A 66 -14.28 -5.03 14.21
C VAL A 66 -13.67 -6.45 14.16
N GLY A 67 -12.82 -6.78 15.14
CA GLY A 67 -12.31 -8.14 15.32
C GLY A 67 -11.31 -8.57 14.24
N SER A 68 -11.48 -9.78 13.71
CA SER A 68 -10.53 -10.40 12.78
C SER A 68 -10.44 -9.69 11.43
N GLU A 69 -11.54 -9.11 10.94
CA GLU A 69 -11.59 -8.42 9.64
C GLU A 69 -10.72 -7.17 9.66
N LYS A 70 -10.82 -6.36 10.73
CA LYS A 70 -9.98 -5.18 10.93
C LYS A 70 -8.50 -5.55 11.02
N ALA A 71 -8.19 -6.63 11.74
CA ALA A 71 -6.81 -7.10 11.91
C ALA A 71 -6.17 -7.53 10.58
N GLN A 72 -6.96 -8.04 9.62
CA GLN A 72 -6.48 -8.42 8.29
C GLN A 72 -6.42 -7.24 7.31
N ALA A 73 -7.34 -6.27 7.42
CA ALA A 73 -7.42 -5.12 6.51
C ALA A 73 -6.39 -4.01 6.84
N MET A 74 -6.06 -3.79 8.12
CA MET A 74 -5.10 -2.76 8.57
C MET A 74 -3.71 -2.84 7.90
N PRO A 75 -3.07 -4.03 7.83
CA PRO A 75 -1.78 -4.17 7.14
C PRO A 75 -1.87 -3.88 5.64
N ARG A 76 -2.97 -4.26 4.99
CA ARG A 76 -3.20 -4.01 3.55
C ARG A 76 -3.34 -2.53 3.28
N LEU A 77 -4.14 -1.82 4.08
CA LEU A 77 -4.28 -0.37 3.99
C LEU A 77 -2.95 0.36 4.17
N LYS A 78 -2.12 -0.07 5.13
CA LYS A 78 -0.79 0.53 5.32
C LYS A 78 0.08 0.36 4.07
N ARG A 79 0.01 -0.81 3.42
CA ARG A 79 0.71 -1.06 2.15
C ARG A 79 0.20 -0.15 1.04
N TYR A 80 -1.11 0.02 0.89
CA TYR A 80 -1.68 0.91 -0.13
C TYR A 80 -1.31 2.38 0.09
N ARG A 81 -1.28 2.86 1.34
CA ARG A 81 -0.74 4.19 1.66
C ARG A 81 0.72 4.36 1.25
N THR A 82 1.56 3.35 1.48
CA THR A 82 2.96 3.41 1.08
C THR A 82 3.11 3.42 -0.45
N GLN A 83 2.34 2.60 -1.17
CA GLN A 83 2.33 2.56 -2.63
C GLN A 83 1.85 3.90 -3.22
N LEU A 84 0.79 4.48 -2.67
CA LEU A 84 0.33 5.79 -3.09
C LEU A 84 1.40 6.88 -2.85
N GLY A 85 2.10 6.81 -1.71
CA GLY A 85 3.22 7.69 -1.40
C GLY A 85 4.36 7.59 -2.42
N SER A 86 4.71 6.38 -2.88
CA SER A 86 5.72 6.22 -3.94
C SER A 86 5.22 6.78 -5.28
N LEU A 87 4.00 6.46 -5.71
CA LEU A 87 3.43 6.97 -6.97
C LEU A 87 3.39 8.50 -7.01
N LYS A 88 3.00 9.17 -5.91
CA LYS A 88 3.03 10.64 -5.79
C LYS A 88 4.44 11.20 -5.94
N LYS A 89 5.43 10.54 -5.33
CA LYS A 89 6.83 10.94 -5.45
C LYS A 89 7.31 10.79 -6.89
N ASP A 90 6.98 9.69 -7.54
CA ASP A 90 7.38 9.39 -8.92
C ASP A 90 6.75 10.38 -9.90
N LEU A 91 5.46 10.72 -9.73
CA LEU A 91 4.79 11.77 -10.48
C LEU A 91 5.49 13.13 -10.33
N LYS A 92 5.85 13.52 -9.09
CA LYS A 92 6.54 14.79 -8.83
C LYS A 92 7.89 14.86 -9.55
N ILE A 93 8.61 13.74 -9.62
CA ILE A 93 9.89 13.66 -10.33
C ILE A 93 9.66 13.72 -11.84
N ALA A 94 8.62 13.05 -12.37
CA ALA A 94 8.25 13.14 -13.78
C ALA A 94 7.91 14.58 -14.20
N ILE A 95 7.15 15.31 -13.39
CA ILE A 95 6.85 16.74 -13.60
C ILE A 95 8.14 17.56 -13.66
N GLY A 96 9.05 17.39 -12.69
CA GLY A 96 10.31 18.14 -12.64
C GLY A 96 11.23 17.84 -13.84
N LYS A 97 11.25 16.60 -14.32
CA LYS A 97 12.01 16.21 -15.52
C LYS A 97 11.47 16.92 -16.77
N VAL A 98 10.15 16.96 -16.95
CA VAL A 98 9.52 17.67 -18.07
C VAL A 98 9.81 19.17 -18.00
N GLU A 99 9.72 19.78 -16.82
CA GLU A 99 10.05 21.21 -16.65
C GLU A 99 11.51 21.53 -17.02
N MET A 100 12.47 20.72 -16.56
CA MET A 100 13.88 20.86 -16.95
C MET A 100 14.11 20.71 -18.45
N GLU A 101 13.43 19.77 -19.10
CA GLU A 101 13.54 19.53 -20.54
C GLU A 101 13.03 20.73 -21.35
N ASN A 102 11.95 21.39 -20.90
CA ASN A 102 11.42 22.61 -21.51
C ASN A 102 12.37 23.80 -21.32
N ASN A 103 12.90 24.01 -20.11
CA ASN A 103 13.86 25.08 -19.84
C ASN A 103 15.12 24.95 -20.74
N ARG A 104 15.60 23.72 -20.99
CA ARG A 104 16.70 23.48 -21.93
C ARG A 104 16.33 23.86 -23.37
N LEU A 105 15.11 23.54 -23.80
CA LEU A 105 14.63 23.87 -25.14
C LEU A 105 14.55 25.39 -25.35
N GLU A 106 14.07 26.12 -24.34
CA GLU A 106 14.01 27.59 -24.36
C GLU A 106 15.40 28.23 -24.39
N LEU A 107 16.37 27.70 -23.63
CA LEU A 107 17.76 28.15 -23.67
C LEU A 107 18.44 27.87 -25.02
N LEU A 108 18.14 26.74 -25.66
CA LEU A 108 18.62 26.40 -27.00
C LEU A 108 18.02 27.30 -28.08
N ASN A 109 16.71 27.58 -28.00
CA ASN A 109 16.04 28.50 -28.93
C ASN A 109 16.55 29.94 -28.77
N SER A 110 16.78 30.41 -27.53
CA SER A 110 17.39 31.72 -27.26
C SER A 110 18.79 31.87 -27.91
N ARG A 111 19.53 30.77 -28.08
CA ARG A 111 20.85 30.76 -28.73
C ARG A 111 20.78 30.95 -30.25
N ASN A 112 19.69 30.51 -30.87
CA ASN A 112 19.48 30.67 -32.31
C ASN A 112 19.09 32.11 -32.67
N ASP A 113 18.31 32.78 -31.81
CA ASP A 113 17.93 34.19 -32.00
C ASP A 113 19.09 35.16 -31.71
N THR A 114 19.97 34.84 -30.75
CA THR A 114 21.14 35.69 -30.44
C THR A 114 22.26 35.60 -31.49
N ASN A 115 22.33 34.55 -32.30
CA ASN A 115 23.27 34.46 -33.42
C ASN A 115 22.90 35.36 -34.61
N ILE A 116 21.69 35.93 -34.64
CA ILE A 116 21.24 36.86 -35.69
C ILE A 116 21.56 38.33 -35.32
N ILE A 117 21.82 38.64 -34.05
CA ILE A 117 22.09 40.02 -33.60
C ILE A 117 23.45 40.11 -32.88
N GLY A 118 24.49 40.35 -33.69
CA GLY A 118 25.59 41.25 -33.30
C GLY A 118 26.60 40.74 -32.29
N ALA A 119 27.84 40.60 -32.77
CA ALA A 119 29.06 40.53 -31.98
C ALA A 119 29.09 41.59 -30.84
N SER A 120 29.05 41.16 -29.58
CA SER A 120 29.81 41.76 -28.46
C SER A 120 29.55 40.99 -27.16
N ASN A 121 30.53 40.97 -26.25
CA ASN A 121 30.50 40.47 -24.86
C ASN A 121 31.02 39.04 -24.61
N ASN A 122 32.35 38.92 -24.56
CA ASN A 122 33.13 37.77 -24.10
C ASN A 122 32.85 37.37 -22.62
N SER A 123 32.09 38.16 -21.85
CA SER A 123 31.71 37.90 -20.46
C SER A 123 30.36 37.18 -20.30
N ILE A 124 29.48 37.27 -21.30
CA ILE A 124 28.17 36.61 -21.31
C ILE A 124 28.32 35.11 -21.63
N ASP A 125 29.33 34.75 -22.43
CA ASP A 125 29.61 33.36 -22.83
C ASP A 125 29.98 32.47 -21.64
N TYR A 126 30.73 32.96 -20.64
CA TYR A 126 31.13 32.17 -19.48
C TYR A 126 29.95 31.81 -18.55
N ASP A 127 29.06 32.77 -18.29
CA ASP A 127 27.87 32.55 -17.45
C ASP A 127 26.81 31.67 -18.14
N GLN A 128 26.69 31.76 -19.47
CA GLN A 128 25.80 30.88 -20.22
C GLN A 128 26.38 29.46 -20.32
N ARG A 129 27.69 29.32 -20.51
CA ARG A 129 28.37 28.02 -20.60
C ARG A 129 28.41 27.30 -19.25
N SER A 130 28.54 28.02 -18.14
CA SER A 130 28.41 27.44 -16.79
C SER A 130 27.00 26.92 -16.52
N ARG A 131 25.96 27.66 -16.93
CA ARG A 131 24.55 27.23 -16.82
C ARG A 131 24.22 26.01 -17.68
N LEU A 132 24.81 25.90 -18.88
CA LEU A 132 24.63 24.73 -19.73
C LEU A 132 25.35 23.49 -19.18
N LEU A 133 26.55 23.66 -18.62
CA LEU A 133 27.28 22.58 -17.93
C LEU A 133 26.54 22.11 -16.67
N ASP A 134 25.97 23.03 -15.90
CA ASP A 134 25.12 22.71 -14.73
C ASP A 134 23.79 22.07 -15.15
N GLY A 135 23.22 22.48 -16.29
CA GLY A 135 22.05 21.84 -16.88
C GLY A 135 22.31 20.39 -17.29
N ASN A 136 23.45 20.11 -17.94
CA ASN A 136 23.83 18.76 -18.34
C ASN A 136 24.08 17.84 -17.14
N SER A 137 24.81 18.31 -16.13
CA SER A 137 25.09 17.49 -14.93
C SER A 137 23.81 17.15 -14.14
N ARG A 138 22.82 18.07 -14.13
CA ARG A 138 21.50 17.85 -13.53
C ARG A 138 20.64 16.87 -14.34
N LEU A 139 20.76 16.89 -15.66
CA LEU A 139 20.06 15.95 -16.54
C LEU A 139 20.62 14.54 -16.42
N ASP A 140 21.94 14.37 -16.37
CA ASP A 140 22.58 13.06 -16.16
C ASP A 140 22.17 12.47 -14.80
N GLN A 141 22.11 13.31 -13.76
CA GLN A 141 21.56 12.90 -12.46
C GLN A 141 20.06 12.54 -12.54
N SER A 142 19.27 13.29 -13.32
CA SER A 142 17.85 13.00 -13.55
C SER A 142 17.64 11.69 -14.33
N GLU A 143 18.54 11.34 -15.25
CA GLU A 143 18.50 10.08 -16.00
C GLU A 143 18.79 8.89 -15.09
N ALA A 144 19.82 8.97 -14.25
CA ALA A 144 20.12 7.96 -13.25
C ALA A 144 18.97 7.77 -12.24
N ILE A 145 18.32 8.85 -11.81
CA ILE A 145 17.12 8.80 -10.97
C ILE A 145 15.96 8.14 -11.73
N GLY A 146 15.76 8.49 -13.01
CA GLY A 146 14.71 7.92 -13.86
C GLY A 146 14.87 6.40 -14.06
N ALA A 147 16.10 5.90 -14.24
CA ALA A 147 16.37 4.47 -14.37
C ALA A 147 15.98 3.69 -13.10
N ASN A 148 16.26 4.25 -11.92
CA ASN A 148 15.85 3.64 -10.65
C ASN A 148 14.32 3.64 -10.49
N ILE A 149 13.65 4.74 -10.84
CA ILE A 149 12.17 4.83 -10.78
C ILE A 149 11.54 3.82 -11.73
N LEU A 150 12.06 3.66 -12.94
CA LEU A 150 11.57 2.65 -13.89
C LEU A 150 11.69 1.23 -13.34
N ASN A 151 12.79 0.94 -12.63
CA ASN A 151 12.94 -0.34 -11.96
C ASN A 151 11.93 -0.51 -10.82
N ASP A 152 11.72 0.54 -10.00
CA ASP A 152 10.75 0.53 -8.90
C ASP A 152 9.31 0.37 -9.41
N LEU A 153 8.94 1.03 -10.51
CA LEU A 153 7.64 0.90 -11.16
C LEU A 153 7.39 -0.53 -11.66
N ARG A 154 8.40 -1.18 -12.25
CA ARG A 154 8.33 -2.59 -12.64
C ARG A 154 8.13 -3.52 -11.45
N LEU A 155 8.90 -3.31 -10.38
CA LEU A 155 8.78 -4.08 -9.13
C LEU A 155 7.40 -3.87 -8.49
N GLN A 156 6.88 -2.65 -8.48
CA GLN A 156 5.52 -2.34 -8.01
C GLN A 156 4.48 -3.08 -8.83
N ARG A 157 4.59 -3.07 -10.16
CA ARG A 157 3.66 -3.79 -11.05
C ARG A 157 3.66 -5.29 -10.77
N GLU A 158 4.84 -5.90 -10.67
CA GLU A 158 4.98 -7.33 -10.35
C GLU A 158 4.37 -7.66 -8.98
N GLN A 159 4.64 -6.81 -7.98
CA GLN A 159 4.06 -6.98 -6.65
C GLN A 159 2.54 -6.92 -6.66
N ILE A 160 1.93 -6.04 -7.46
CA ILE A 160 0.47 -5.93 -7.58
C ILE A 160 -0.11 -7.18 -8.24
N ILE A 161 0.49 -7.67 -9.33
CA ILE A 161 0.07 -8.89 -10.02
C ILE A 161 0.11 -10.08 -9.06
N ASN A 162 1.22 -10.26 -8.34
CA ASN A 162 1.39 -11.33 -7.36
C ASN A 162 0.42 -11.20 -6.18
N THR A 163 0.15 -9.97 -5.72
CA THR A 163 -0.81 -9.71 -4.64
C THR A 163 -2.23 -10.07 -5.07
N ARG A 164 -2.61 -9.78 -6.33
CA ARG A 164 -3.92 -10.12 -6.88
C ARG A 164 -4.12 -11.64 -6.94
N GLU A 165 -3.11 -12.37 -7.39
CA GLU A 165 -3.13 -13.84 -7.42
C GLU A 165 -3.17 -14.45 -6.01
N SER A 166 -2.37 -13.91 -5.08
CA SER A 166 -2.36 -14.36 -3.69
C SER A 166 -3.66 -14.04 -2.95
N LEU A 167 -4.31 -12.91 -3.21
CA LEU A 167 -5.64 -12.59 -2.66
C LEU A 167 -6.71 -13.57 -3.15
N MET A 168 -6.68 -13.92 -4.43
CA MET A 168 -7.60 -14.92 -5.01
C MET A 168 -7.41 -16.31 -4.38
N GLN A 169 -6.17 -16.69 -4.06
CA GLN A 169 -5.89 -17.94 -3.35
C GLN A 169 -6.18 -17.84 -1.83
N ALA A 170 -5.98 -16.68 -1.20
CA ALA A 170 -6.25 -16.48 0.22
C ALA A 170 -7.74 -16.61 0.55
N ASP A 171 -8.65 -16.25 -0.36
CA ASP A 171 -10.08 -16.53 -0.23
C ASP A 171 -10.38 -18.03 -0.17
N THR A 172 -9.62 -18.86 -0.89
CA THR A 172 -9.76 -20.32 -0.82
C THR A 172 -9.12 -20.94 0.43
N HIS A 173 -8.16 -20.25 1.07
CA HIS A 173 -7.46 -20.73 2.26
C HIS A 173 -7.95 -20.13 3.59
N LEU A 174 -8.83 -19.13 3.58
CA LEU A 174 -9.47 -18.58 4.79
C LEU A 174 -10.32 -19.61 5.55
N ASP A 175 -10.73 -20.72 4.92
CA ASP A 175 -11.38 -21.85 5.59
C ASP A 175 -10.41 -22.63 6.52
N SER A 176 -9.10 -22.62 6.20
CA SER A 176 -8.10 -23.42 6.92
C SER A 176 -7.55 -22.76 8.19
N SER A 177 -7.57 -21.43 8.29
CA SER A 177 -7.16 -20.70 9.51
C SER A 177 -8.20 -20.78 10.63
N GLN A 178 -9.46 -21.08 10.30
CA GLN A 178 -10.45 -21.47 11.30
C GLN A 178 -10.09 -22.79 11.98
N ARG A 179 -9.38 -23.70 11.31
CA ARG A 179 -9.03 -25.03 11.87
C ARG A 179 -8.08 -24.91 13.06
N THR A 180 -7.14 -23.96 13.02
CA THR A 180 -6.16 -23.73 14.09
C THR A 180 -6.79 -22.99 15.28
N LEU A 181 -7.64 -21.99 15.02
CA LEU A 181 -8.41 -21.32 16.07
C LEU A 181 -9.45 -22.25 16.72
N LYS A 182 -10.11 -23.10 15.93
CA LYS A 182 -11.06 -24.12 16.42
C LYS A 182 -10.35 -25.25 17.18
N ALA A 183 -9.04 -25.47 16.95
CA ALA A 183 -8.21 -26.37 17.76
C ALA A 183 -7.85 -25.75 19.12
N MET A 184 -7.54 -24.46 19.18
CA MET A 184 -7.34 -23.75 20.46
C MET A 184 -8.66 -23.61 21.26
N ALA A 185 -9.77 -23.29 20.60
CA ALA A 185 -11.08 -23.16 21.23
C ALA A 185 -11.60 -24.50 21.78
N ARG A 186 -11.38 -25.62 21.07
CA ARG A 186 -11.73 -26.97 21.58
C ARG A 186 -10.89 -27.36 22.80
N ARG A 187 -9.60 -27.01 22.84
CA ARG A 187 -8.74 -27.24 24.01
C ARG A 187 -9.20 -26.44 25.24
N LEU A 188 -9.66 -25.19 25.05
CA LEU A 188 -10.26 -24.39 26.13
C LEU A 188 -11.57 -24.98 26.66
N ALA A 189 -12.44 -25.50 25.78
CA ALA A 189 -13.68 -26.15 26.19
C ALA A 189 -13.42 -27.45 26.97
N ALA A 190 -12.45 -28.27 26.53
CA ALA A 190 -12.07 -29.50 27.23
C ALA A 190 -11.51 -29.21 28.63
N ASN A 191 -10.62 -28.21 28.76
CA ASN A 191 -10.07 -27.81 30.05
C ASN A 191 -11.15 -27.29 31.01
N LYS A 192 -12.15 -26.54 30.50
CA LYS A 192 -13.30 -26.11 31.29
C LYS A 192 -14.17 -27.28 31.75
N LEU A 193 -14.39 -28.28 30.89
CA LEU A 193 -15.20 -29.47 31.25
C LEU A 193 -14.50 -30.30 32.33
N ILE A 194 -13.19 -30.52 32.22
CA ILE A 194 -12.39 -31.20 33.25
C ILE A 194 -12.44 -30.43 34.57
N SER A 195 -12.32 -29.09 34.52
CA SER A 195 -12.43 -28.24 35.71
C SER A 195 -13.81 -28.35 36.38
N TYR A 196 -14.90 -28.33 35.61
CA TYR A 196 -16.25 -28.49 36.17
C TYR A 196 -16.48 -29.89 36.76
N ALA A 197 -15.99 -30.94 36.10
CA ALA A 197 -16.08 -32.30 36.62
C ALA A 197 -15.35 -32.46 37.97
N ALA A 198 -14.14 -31.90 38.11
CA ALA A 198 -13.40 -31.92 39.36
C ALA A 198 -14.16 -31.22 40.50
N ILE A 199 -14.78 -30.07 40.22
CA ILE A 199 -15.60 -29.33 41.20
C ILE A 199 -16.80 -30.16 41.66
N ILE A 200 -17.50 -30.82 40.73
CA ILE A 200 -18.66 -31.68 41.06
C ILE A 200 -18.24 -32.84 41.97
N VAL A 201 -17.11 -33.49 41.70
CA VAL A 201 -16.59 -34.58 42.52
C VAL A 201 -16.28 -34.10 43.94
N VAL A 202 -15.62 -32.94 44.09
CA VAL A 202 -15.31 -32.35 45.40
C VAL A 202 -16.59 -32.04 46.18
N ILE A 203 -17.60 -31.44 45.53
CA ILE A 203 -18.90 -31.15 46.17
C ILE A 203 -19.58 -32.44 46.62
N SER A 204 -19.55 -33.49 45.81
CA SER A 204 -20.12 -34.80 46.16
C SER A 204 -19.46 -35.40 47.42
N PHE A 205 -18.13 -35.32 47.52
CA PHE A 205 -17.40 -35.75 48.73
C PHE A 205 -17.77 -34.94 49.96
N VAL A 206 -17.91 -33.62 49.83
CA VAL A 206 -18.31 -32.75 50.95
C VAL A 206 -19.72 -33.10 51.43
N ILE A 207 -20.66 -33.31 50.50
CA ILE A 207 -22.03 -33.72 50.83
C ILE A 207 -22.03 -35.10 51.51
N LEU A 208 -21.28 -36.08 50.98
CA LEU A 208 -21.18 -37.41 51.57
C LEU A 208 -20.59 -37.37 52.99
N PHE A 209 -19.53 -36.58 53.19
CA PHE A 209 -18.91 -36.39 54.49
C PHE A 209 -19.87 -35.73 55.49
N LEU A 210 -20.59 -34.68 55.06
CA LEU A 210 -21.62 -34.06 55.88
C LEU A 210 -22.77 -35.02 56.17
N TYR A 211 -23.17 -35.84 55.21
CA TYR A 211 -24.19 -36.86 55.42
C TYR A 211 -23.73 -37.91 56.42
N ILE A 212 -22.50 -38.43 56.35
CA ILE A 212 -21.99 -39.38 57.35
C ILE A 212 -21.85 -38.74 58.74
N LYS A 213 -21.47 -37.45 58.80
CA LYS A 213 -21.32 -36.73 60.06
C LYS A 213 -22.67 -36.33 60.69
N LEU A 214 -23.67 -36.00 59.87
CA LEU A 214 -24.98 -35.51 60.29
C LEU A 214 -26.05 -36.61 60.34
N ALA A 215 -25.90 -37.69 59.56
CA ALA A 215 -26.61 -38.93 59.77
C ALA A 215 -26.20 -39.45 61.15
N PRO A 216 -27.15 -39.56 62.07
CA PRO A 216 -26.94 -39.29 63.48
C PRO A 216 -25.96 -40.27 64.13
N SER A 217 -25.03 -39.72 64.90
CA SER A 217 -24.62 -40.32 66.17
C SER A 217 -25.87 -40.46 67.05
N GLY A 218 -26.64 -41.51 66.81
CA GLY A 218 -27.92 -41.74 67.47
C GLY A 218 -28.56 -43.07 67.05
N SER A 219 -27.99 -44.19 67.50
CA SER A 219 -28.74 -45.21 68.27
C SER A 219 -27.86 -46.43 68.58
N GLY A 220 -27.64 -46.67 69.88
CA GLY A 220 -27.43 -47.98 70.52
C GLY A 220 -26.12 -48.72 70.21
N LYS A 221 -25.23 -48.99 71.17
CA LYS A 221 -25.40 -49.29 72.60
C LYS A 221 -24.26 -48.72 73.44
#